data_AF-A0A452Y0A2-F1
#
_entry.id   AF-A0A452Y0A2-F1
#
_cell.length_a   1.000
_cell.length_b   1.000
_cell.length_c   1.000
_cell.angle_alpha   90.00
_cell.angle_beta   90.00
_cell.angle_gamma   90.00
#
_symmetry.space_group_name_H-M   'P 1'
#
loop_
_entity.id
_entity.type
_entity.pdbx_description
1 polymer ?
#
loop_
_entity_poly.entity_id
_entity_poly.type
_entity_poly.pdbx_seq_one_letter_code
_entity_poly.pdbx_strand_id
1 'polypeptide(L)'
;MTTHERKTVDLEEGWAFMQKGITKLKNILEGKPEPQFSSEDYMMLYTTIYNMCTQKPPHDYSQQLYDKYREAFEEYIRATVLPSLKEKHDEFMLRELVQRWSNHKVMVRWLSRFFHYLDRYFITRRSLTALRDVGLICFRDLIFQEIKGKVKDAVIALIDQEREGEQIDRALLKNVLDIFVEIGLGNMDCYENDFEDFLLKDTTDYYSVKAQSWIVEDSCPDYMIKAEECLKREKERVGHYLHINSEPKLLEKVQNELLASYATQLLEKEHSGCFALLRDDKVEDLSRMYRLFSKITRGLEPISNMFKTHVTNEGTALVKQAEDSANNKKPEKKEMVGMQEQVFVWKIIELHDKYVAYVTDCFQGHTLFHKVCWLIRLFSTLLSS
;
A
#
# COMPACT_ATOMS: atom_id res chain seq x y z
N MET A 1 -58.36 39.30 0.39
CA MET A 1 -57.21 38.40 0.19
C MET A 1 -57.53 37.09 0.89
N THR A 2 -58.00 36.10 0.14
CA THR A 2 -58.27 34.75 0.65
C THR A 2 -56.95 34.12 1.04
N THR A 3 -56.67 34.07 2.34
CA THR A 3 -55.63 33.20 2.90
C THR A 3 -56.04 31.77 2.57
N HIS A 4 -55.41 31.16 1.56
CA HIS A 4 -55.43 29.72 1.42
C HIS A 4 -54.80 29.13 2.69
N GLU A 5 -55.64 28.74 3.65
CA GLU A 5 -55.19 27.92 4.78
C GLU A 5 -54.59 26.65 4.18
N ARG A 6 -53.27 26.53 4.27
CA ARG A 6 -52.59 25.28 3.93
C ARG A 6 -53.15 24.22 4.87
N LYS A 7 -53.82 23.21 4.31
CA LYS A 7 -54.32 22.06 5.07
C LYS A 7 -53.16 21.43 5.83
N THR A 8 -53.29 21.29 7.15
CA THR A 8 -52.32 20.58 7.97
C THR A 8 -52.23 19.14 7.50
N VAL A 9 -51.01 18.69 7.19
CA VAL A 9 -50.66 17.31 6.88
C VAL A 9 -50.34 16.63 8.20
N ASP A 10 -51.08 15.57 8.54
CA ASP A 10 -50.77 14.74 9.70
C ASP A 10 -49.49 13.92 9.45
N LEU A 11 -48.75 13.61 10.51
CA LEU A 11 -47.50 12.85 10.42
C LEU A 11 -47.72 11.47 9.79
N GLU A 12 -48.78 10.75 10.16
CA GLU A 12 -49.04 9.41 9.63
C GLU A 12 -49.41 9.45 8.15
N GLU A 13 -50.27 10.40 7.75
CA GLU A 13 -50.70 10.58 6.36
C GLU A 13 -49.51 10.97 5.47
N GLY A 14 -48.74 11.99 5.89
CA GLY A 14 -47.58 12.46 5.15
C GLY A 14 -46.48 11.41 5.08
N TRP A 15 -46.23 10.68 6.18
CA TRP A 15 -45.25 9.60 6.18
C TRP A 15 -45.68 8.41 5.33
N ALA A 16 -46.95 8.02 5.33
CA ALA A 16 -47.46 6.96 4.47
C ALA A 16 -47.27 7.30 2.98
N PHE A 17 -47.42 8.57 2.60
CA PHE A 17 -47.08 9.03 1.25
C PHE A 17 -45.58 8.93 0.97
N MET A 18 -44.74 9.39 1.90
CA MET A 18 -43.27 9.26 1.77
C MET A 18 -42.83 7.80 1.66
N GLN A 19 -43.40 6.89 2.45
CA GLN A 19 -43.11 5.45 2.40
C GLN A 19 -43.38 4.84 1.03
N LYS A 20 -44.42 5.28 0.30
CA LYS A 20 -44.64 4.85 -1.09
C LYS A 20 -43.48 5.27 -1.99
N GLY A 21 -43.00 6.52 -1.86
CA GLY A 21 -41.82 7.00 -2.58
C GLY A 21 -40.55 6.24 -2.21
N ILE A 22 -40.32 5.99 -0.92
CA ILE A 22 -39.18 5.21 -0.43
C ILE A 22 -39.27 3.76 -0.96
N THR A 23 -40.46 3.15 -0.97
CA THR A 23 -40.67 1.78 -1.48
C THR A 23 -40.42 1.70 -2.98
N LYS A 24 -40.89 2.69 -3.75
CA LYS A 24 -40.56 2.85 -5.18
C LYS A 24 -39.04 2.89 -5.39
N LEU A 25 -38.32 3.69 -4.59
CA LEU A 25 -36.87 3.74 -4.63
C LEU A 25 -36.22 2.39 -4.29
N LYS A 26 -36.66 1.72 -3.20
CA LYS A 26 -36.18 0.37 -2.84
C LYS A 26 -36.39 -0.62 -4.01
N ASN A 27 -37.56 -0.60 -4.65
CA ASN A 27 -37.84 -1.46 -5.82
C ASN A 27 -36.89 -1.21 -7.00
N ILE A 28 -36.62 0.07 -7.33
CA ILE A 28 -35.66 0.44 -8.38
C ILE A 28 -34.25 -0.09 -8.05
N LEU A 29 -33.81 0.05 -6.80
CA LEU A 29 -32.50 -0.42 -6.35
C LEU A 29 -32.36 -1.95 -6.38
N GLU A 30 -33.45 -2.67 -6.12
CA GLU A 30 -33.52 -4.14 -6.25
C GLU A 30 -33.78 -4.62 -7.68
N GLY A 31 -33.80 -3.72 -8.67
CA GLY A 31 -34.01 -4.08 -10.08
C GLY A 31 -35.43 -4.59 -10.40
N LYS A 32 -36.42 -4.31 -9.53
CA LYS A 32 -37.82 -4.65 -9.79
C LYS A 32 -38.41 -3.72 -10.87
N PRO A 33 -39.39 -4.18 -11.66
CA PRO A 33 -40.02 -3.35 -12.69
C PRO A 33 -40.78 -2.18 -12.06
N GLU A 34 -40.15 -1.01 -12.07
CA GLU A 34 -40.67 0.21 -11.47
C GLU A 34 -40.27 1.41 -12.35
N PRO A 35 -41.18 2.36 -12.63
CA PRO A 35 -40.83 3.56 -13.38
C PRO A 35 -39.80 4.42 -12.64
N GLN A 36 -38.90 5.05 -13.37
CA GLN A 36 -37.97 6.03 -12.80
C GLN A 36 -38.73 7.22 -12.18
N PHE A 37 -38.07 7.93 -11.25
CA PHE A 37 -38.67 9.13 -10.65
C PHE A 37 -38.83 10.24 -11.69
N SER A 38 -40.06 10.73 -11.84
CA SER A 38 -40.35 11.92 -12.64
C SER A 38 -40.05 13.20 -11.84
N SER A 39 -40.01 14.34 -12.54
CA SER A 39 -39.93 15.64 -11.87
C SER A 39 -41.14 15.89 -10.96
N GLU A 40 -42.32 15.40 -11.35
CA GLU A 40 -43.54 15.48 -10.54
C GLU A 40 -43.42 14.66 -9.26
N ASP A 41 -42.94 13.41 -9.34
CA ASP A 41 -42.72 12.56 -8.17
C ASP A 41 -41.79 13.25 -7.16
N TYR A 42 -40.69 13.81 -7.66
CA TYR A 42 -39.74 14.56 -6.84
C TYR A 42 -40.40 15.77 -6.18
N MET A 43 -41.13 16.60 -6.95
CA MET A 43 -41.81 17.77 -6.42
C MET A 43 -42.83 17.39 -5.35
N MET A 44 -43.61 16.32 -5.55
CA MET A 44 -44.61 15.88 -4.58
C MET A 44 -43.95 15.41 -3.28
N LEU A 45 -42.93 14.55 -3.35
CA LEU A 45 -42.23 14.04 -2.17
C LEU A 45 -41.52 15.17 -1.40
N TYR A 46 -40.80 16.04 -2.11
CA TYR A 46 -40.15 17.20 -1.49
C TYR A 46 -41.17 18.16 -0.86
N THR A 47 -42.27 18.47 -1.56
CA THR A 47 -43.31 19.39 -1.06
C THR A 47 -43.99 18.82 0.17
N THR A 48 -44.21 17.51 0.24
CA THR A 48 -44.76 16.84 1.43
C THR A 48 -43.85 17.02 2.63
N ILE A 49 -42.53 16.76 2.50
CA ILE A 49 -41.57 17.03 3.59
C ILE A 49 -41.55 18.50 3.97
N TYR A 50 -41.45 19.40 2.98
CA TYR A 50 -41.44 20.84 3.19
C TYR A 50 -42.68 21.32 3.96
N ASN A 51 -43.87 20.86 3.57
CA ASN A 51 -45.11 21.21 4.24
C ASN A 51 -45.10 20.74 5.69
N MET A 52 -44.76 19.47 5.95
CA MET A 52 -44.70 18.91 7.31
C MET A 52 -43.67 19.61 8.22
N CYS A 53 -42.59 20.16 7.66
CA CYS A 53 -41.57 20.91 8.40
C CYS A 53 -41.89 22.42 8.57
N THR A 54 -42.88 22.95 7.86
CA THR A 54 -43.23 24.39 7.90
C THR A 54 -44.57 24.68 8.59
N GLN A 55 -45.25 23.64 9.10
CA GLN A 55 -46.49 23.80 9.85
C GLN A 55 -46.22 24.47 11.20
N LYS A 56 -47.25 25.15 11.73
CA LYS A 56 -47.14 25.78 13.05
C LYS A 56 -47.13 24.71 14.16
N PRO A 57 -46.44 24.96 15.29
CA PRO A 57 -46.57 24.12 16.48
C PRO A 57 -48.05 23.92 16.86
N PRO A 58 -48.48 22.71 17.25
CA PRO A 58 -47.67 21.52 17.59
C PRO A 58 -47.33 20.59 16.40
N HIS A 59 -47.64 20.98 15.16
CA HIS A 59 -47.54 20.12 13.97
C HIS A 59 -46.23 20.27 13.17
N ASP A 60 -45.20 20.87 13.76
CA ASP A 60 -43.85 20.87 13.18
C ASP A 60 -43.22 19.50 13.41
N TYR A 61 -43.12 18.72 12.34
CA TYR A 61 -42.62 17.36 12.39
C TYR A 61 -41.13 17.21 12.04
N SER A 62 -40.36 18.31 12.03
CA SER A 62 -38.98 18.30 11.54
C SER A 62 -38.07 17.31 12.29
N GLN A 63 -38.22 17.19 13.63
CA GLN A 63 -37.48 16.22 14.43
C GLN A 63 -37.89 14.79 14.10
N GLN A 64 -39.20 14.48 14.08
CA GLN A 64 -39.66 13.12 13.76
C GLN A 64 -39.25 12.71 12.34
N LEU A 65 -39.26 13.64 11.37
CA LEU A 65 -38.84 13.35 10.00
C LEU A 65 -37.33 13.08 9.87
N TYR A 66 -36.51 13.74 10.70
CA TYR A 66 -35.08 13.42 10.79
C TYR A 66 -34.84 12.01 11.34
N ASP A 67 -35.61 11.61 12.36
CA ASP A 67 -35.52 10.25 12.93
C ASP A 67 -36.05 9.20 11.92
N LYS A 68 -37.18 9.48 11.26
CA LYS A 68 -37.76 8.65 10.21
C LYS A 68 -36.86 8.47 8.99
N TYR A 69 -36.06 9.49 8.66
CA TYR A 69 -35.04 9.39 7.60
C TYR A 69 -34.01 8.30 7.93
N ARG A 70 -33.53 8.26 9.18
CA ARG A 70 -32.63 7.20 9.66
C ARG A 70 -33.32 5.84 9.61
N GLU A 71 -34.52 5.73 10.19
CA GLU A 71 -35.30 4.48 10.23
C GLU A 71 -35.48 3.85 8.83
N ALA A 72 -35.68 4.67 7.79
CA ALA A 72 -35.85 4.18 6.42
C ALA A 72 -34.61 3.41 5.89
N PHE A 73 -33.40 3.83 6.26
CA PHE A 73 -32.18 3.07 5.95
C PHE A 73 -32.08 1.83 6.81
N GLU A 74 -32.31 1.93 8.12
CA GLU A 74 -32.18 0.79 9.02
C GLU A 74 -33.11 -0.36 8.64
N GLU A 75 -34.36 -0.03 8.28
CA GLU A 75 -35.34 -1.01 7.79
C GLU A 75 -34.86 -1.70 6.51
N TYR A 76 -34.41 -0.95 5.51
CA TYR A 76 -33.92 -1.51 4.25
C TYR A 76 -32.68 -2.38 4.45
N ILE A 77 -31.74 -1.91 5.27
CA ILE A 77 -30.50 -2.61 5.58
C ILE A 77 -30.81 -3.95 6.27
N ARG A 78 -31.66 -3.93 7.31
CA ARG A 78 -31.98 -5.12 8.09
C ARG A 78 -32.83 -6.13 7.31
N ALA A 79 -33.79 -5.66 6.51
CA ALA A 79 -34.73 -6.53 5.82
C ALA A 79 -34.16 -7.13 4.51
N THR A 80 -33.22 -6.44 3.85
CA THR A 80 -32.80 -6.81 2.50
C THR A 80 -31.29 -6.93 2.35
N VAL A 81 -30.53 -5.91 2.77
CA VAL A 81 -29.09 -5.85 2.48
C VAL A 81 -28.30 -6.86 3.31
N LEU A 82 -28.53 -6.89 4.63
CA LEU A 82 -27.81 -7.78 5.54
C LEU A 82 -28.04 -9.27 5.24
N PRO A 83 -29.29 -9.76 5.04
CA PRO A 83 -29.51 -11.14 4.63
C PRO A 83 -28.76 -11.51 3.34
N SER A 84 -28.83 -10.67 2.31
CA SER A 84 -28.18 -10.89 1.01
C SER A 84 -26.65 -10.99 1.12
N LEU A 85 -26.04 -10.24 2.05
CA LEU A 85 -24.61 -10.31 2.31
C LEU A 85 -24.23 -11.55 3.14
N LYS A 86 -25.07 -11.96 4.10
CA LYS A 86 -24.81 -13.12 4.96
C LYS A 86 -24.88 -14.47 4.23
N GLU A 87 -25.68 -14.54 3.17
CA GLU A 87 -25.83 -15.75 2.35
C GLU A 87 -24.66 -15.98 1.39
N LYS A 88 -23.80 -14.97 1.17
CA LYS A 88 -22.67 -15.03 0.25
C LYS A 88 -21.35 -15.11 1.01
N HIS A 89 -20.36 -15.70 0.37
CA HIS A 89 -19.01 -15.87 0.91
C HIS A 89 -17.95 -15.41 -0.10
N ASP A 90 -16.75 -15.12 0.41
CA ASP A 90 -15.55 -14.81 -0.36
C ASP A 90 -15.78 -13.78 -1.48
N GLU A 91 -15.33 -14.05 -2.69
CA GLU A 91 -15.44 -13.13 -3.83
C GLU A 91 -16.89 -12.74 -4.16
N PHE A 92 -17.85 -13.66 -4.02
CA PHE A 92 -19.26 -13.36 -4.27
C PHE A 92 -19.84 -12.40 -3.24
N MET A 93 -19.39 -12.50 -1.98
CA MET A 93 -19.72 -11.53 -0.92
C MET A 93 -19.11 -10.15 -1.24
N LEU A 94 -17.87 -10.10 -1.73
CA LEU A 94 -17.23 -8.84 -2.13
C LEU A 94 -17.98 -8.16 -3.27
N ARG A 95 -18.37 -8.90 -4.32
CA ARG A 95 -19.17 -8.36 -5.44
C ARG A 95 -20.51 -7.83 -4.96
N GLU A 96 -21.17 -8.57 -4.06
CA GLU A 96 -22.43 -8.14 -3.46
C GLU A 96 -22.24 -6.87 -2.63
N LEU A 97 -21.18 -6.79 -1.82
CA LEU A 97 -20.90 -5.61 -1.01
C LEU A 97 -20.72 -4.35 -1.87
N VAL A 98 -19.95 -4.44 -2.96
CA VAL A 98 -19.76 -3.33 -3.90
C VAL A 98 -21.08 -2.89 -4.52
N GLN A 99 -21.92 -3.84 -4.94
CA GLN A 99 -23.23 -3.54 -5.49
C GLN A 99 -24.14 -2.86 -4.46
N ARG A 100 -24.19 -3.40 -3.23
CA ARG A 100 -25.02 -2.87 -2.13
C ARG A 100 -24.55 -1.49 -1.70
N TRP A 101 -23.25 -1.24 -1.66
CA TRP A 101 -22.71 0.10 -1.38
C TRP A 101 -23.09 1.10 -2.47
N SER A 102 -22.98 0.72 -3.75
CA SER A 102 -23.39 1.57 -4.87
C SER A 102 -24.88 1.93 -4.79
N ASN A 103 -25.74 0.94 -4.56
CA ASN A 103 -27.18 1.13 -4.36
C ASN A 103 -27.46 2.03 -3.15
N HIS A 104 -26.74 1.83 -2.05
CA HIS A 104 -26.88 2.66 -0.86
C HIS A 104 -26.52 4.12 -1.13
N LYS A 105 -25.43 4.40 -1.87
CA LYS A 105 -25.07 5.77 -2.28
C LYS A 105 -26.14 6.41 -3.17
N VAL A 106 -26.86 5.64 -3.98
CA VAL A 106 -28.01 6.13 -4.76
C VAL A 106 -29.19 6.44 -3.84
N MET A 107 -29.48 5.56 -2.87
CA MET A 107 -30.52 5.79 -1.87
C MET A 107 -30.26 7.06 -1.05
N VAL A 108 -29.04 7.24 -0.55
CA VAL A 108 -28.61 8.43 0.20
C VAL A 108 -28.81 9.69 -0.64
N ARG A 109 -28.43 9.69 -1.92
CA ARG A 109 -28.64 10.83 -2.82
C ARG A 109 -30.12 11.19 -2.98
N TRP A 110 -30.99 10.21 -3.23
CA TRP A 110 -32.42 10.47 -3.43
C TRP A 110 -33.12 10.92 -2.16
N LEU A 111 -32.90 10.21 -1.04
CA LEU A 111 -33.52 10.60 0.24
C LEU A 111 -33.01 11.97 0.70
N SER A 112 -31.71 12.27 0.58
CA SER A 112 -31.19 13.61 0.91
C SER A 112 -31.86 14.70 0.05
N ARG A 113 -32.23 14.41 -1.20
CA ARG A 113 -32.95 15.36 -2.07
C ARG A 113 -34.41 15.55 -1.63
N PHE A 114 -35.11 14.48 -1.25
CA PHE A 114 -36.49 14.60 -0.77
C PHE A 114 -36.55 15.34 0.57
N PHE A 115 -35.57 15.12 1.44
CA PHE A 115 -35.49 15.70 2.77
C PHE A 115 -34.64 16.98 2.84
N HIS A 116 -34.25 17.56 1.70
CA HIS A 116 -33.28 18.67 1.61
C HIS A 116 -33.65 19.90 2.47
N TYR A 117 -34.94 20.12 2.72
CA TYR A 117 -35.38 21.18 3.63
C TYR A 117 -34.79 21.03 5.04
N LEU A 118 -34.69 19.79 5.56
CA LEU A 118 -34.13 19.53 6.88
C LEU A 118 -32.65 19.92 6.94
N ASP A 119 -31.83 19.54 5.95
CA ASP A 119 -30.42 19.95 5.88
C ASP A 119 -30.29 21.47 5.92
N ARG A 120 -31.04 22.16 5.05
CA ARG A 120 -30.92 23.61 4.87
C ARG A 120 -31.37 24.42 6.09
N TYR A 121 -32.37 23.97 6.83
CA TYR A 121 -32.98 24.77 7.89
C TYR A 121 -32.92 24.10 9.27
N PHE A 122 -33.40 22.87 9.41
CA PHE A 122 -33.53 22.21 10.71
C PHE A 122 -32.16 21.80 11.28
N ILE A 123 -31.39 21.04 10.49
CA ILE A 123 -30.07 20.51 10.84
C ILE A 123 -29.08 21.66 11.06
N THR A 124 -29.06 22.62 10.13
CA THR A 124 -28.19 23.81 10.24
C THR A 124 -28.46 24.61 11.52
N ARG A 125 -29.73 24.81 11.92
CA ARG A 125 -30.08 25.54 13.15
C ARG A 125 -29.70 24.80 14.42
N ARG A 126 -29.72 23.47 14.41
CA ARG A 126 -29.46 22.61 15.58
C ARG A 126 -28.04 22.04 15.61
N SER A 127 -27.22 22.31 14.60
CA SER A 127 -25.88 21.73 14.42
C SER A 127 -25.89 20.20 14.49
N LEU A 128 -26.90 19.57 13.87
CA LEU A 128 -26.99 18.12 13.77
C LEU A 128 -26.12 17.59 12.61
N THR A 129 -25.93 16.27 12.57
CA THR A 129 -25.26 15.59 11.45
C THR A 129 -26.07 15.76 10.16
N ALA A 130 -25.39 16.04 9.04
CA ALA A 130 -26.02 16.18 7.73
C ALA A 130 -26.67 14.86 7.28
N LEU A 131 -27.77 14.94 6.51
CA LEU A 131 -28.50 13.75 6.06
C LEU A 131 -27.64 12.78 5.27
N ARG A 132 -26.73 13.31 4.44
CA ARG A 132 -25.77 12.50 3.69
C ARG A 132 -24.95 11.62 4.63
N ASP A 133 -24.38 12.22 5.68
CA ASP A 133 -23.49 11.53 6.61
C ASP A 133 -24.28 10.56 7.48
N VAL A 134 -25.51 10.91 7.91
CA VAL A 134 -26.41 9.97 8.60
C VAL A 134 -26.62 8.71 7.76
N GLY A 135 -26.89 8.86 6.46
CA GLY A 135 -27.06 7.74 5.55
C GLY A 135 -25.82 6.84 5.46
N LEU A 136 -24.62 7.42 5.37
CA LEU A 136 -23.37 6.66 5.32
C LEU A 136 -23.06 5.99 6.67
N ILE A 137 -23.32 6.67 7.79
CA ILE A 137 -23.17 6.14 9.15
C ILE A 137 -24.06 4.92 9.34
N CYS A 138 -25.32 4.93 8.85
CA CYS A 138 -26.19 3.75 8.92
C CYS A 138 -25.57 2.52 8.25
N PHE A 139 -24.95 2.68 7.08
CA PHE A 139 -24.26 1.57 6.42
C PHE A 139 -23.03 1.11 7.19
N ARG A 140 -22.22 2.06 7.69
CA ARG A 140 -21.06 1.75 8.50
C ARG A 140 -21.44 0.90 9.71
N ASP A 141 -22.37 1.40 10.52
CA ASP A 141 -22.68 0.84 11.83
C ASP A 141 -23.47 -0.47 11.72
N LEU A 142 -24.33 -0.61 10.71
CA LEU A 142 -25.18 -1.80 10.57
C LEU A 142 -24.61 -2.87 9.65
N ILE A 143 -23.83 -2.51 8.63
CA ILE A 143 -23.29 -3.48 7.65
C ILE A 143 -21.79 -3.64 7.87
N PHE A 144 -21.04 -2.55 7.68
CA PHE A 144 -19.58 -2.63 7.62
C PHE A 144 -18.98 -3.17 8.93
N GLN A 145 -19.41 -2.69 10.09
CA GLN A 145 -18.93 -3.21 11.38
C GLN A 145 -19.20 -4.70 11.58
N GLU A 146 -20.28 -5.23 11.00
CA GLU A 146 -20.63 -6.65 11.11
C GLU A 146 -19.79 -7.53 10.17
N ILE A 147 -19.48 -7.05 8.96
CA ILE A 147 -18.85 -7.87 7.90
C ILE A 147 -17.37 -7.59 7.68
N LYS A 148 -16.82 -6.47 8.20
CA LYS A 148 -15.47 -5.99 7.88
C LYS A 148 -14.39 -7.06 8.07
N GLY A 149 -14.52 -7.90 9.11
CA GLY A 149 -13.57 -9.00 9.36
C GLY A 149 -13.52 -9.99 8.19
N LYS A 150 -14.70 -10.49 7.77
CA LYS A 150 -14.81 -11.42 6.63
C LYS A 150 -14.38 -10.79 5.32
N VAL A 151 -14.73 -9.53 5.10
CA VAL A 151 -14.33 -8.77 3.91
C VAL A 151 -12.82 -8.65 3.84
N LYS A 152 -12.19 -8.24 4.96
CA LYS A 152 -10.74 -8.14 5.08
C LYS A 152 -10.06 -9.51 4.86
N ASP A 153 -10.56 -10.58 5.46
CA ASP A 153 -10.01 -11.93 5.25
C ASP A 153 -10.08 -12.36 3.77
N ALA A 154 -11.21 -12.13 3.09
CA ALA A 154 -11.38 -12.44 1.68
C ALA A 154 -10.48 -11.58 0.77
N VAL A 155 -10.30 -10.30 1.10
CA VAL A 155 -9.40 -9.40 0.36
C VAL A 155 -7.94 -9.84 0.49
N ILE A 156 -7.47 -10.17 1.70
CA ILE A 156 -6.10 -10.65 1.93
C ILE A 156 -5.88 -11.97 1.19
N ALA A 157 -6.84 -12.91 1.24
CA ALA A 157 -6.74 -14.16 0.51
C ALA A 157 -6.58 -13.97 -1.02
N LEU A 158 -7.30 -13.02 -1.62
CA LEU A 158 -7.13 -12.67 -3.03
C LEU A 158 -5.75 -12.07 -3.32
N ILE A 159 -5.20 -11.27 -2.40
CA ILE A 159 -3.84 -10.71 -2.55
C ILE A 159 -2.80 -11.84 -2.51
N ASP A 160 -2.97 -12.82 -1.63
CA ASP A 160 -2.07 -13.97 -1.56
C ASP A 160 -2.14 -14.87 -2.80
N GLN A 161 -3.34 -15.11 -3.33
CA GLN A 161 -3.50 -15.77 -4.62
C GLN A 161 -2.73 -15.07 -5.73
N GLU A 162 -2.81 -13.73 -5.80
CA GLU A 162 -2.04 -12.96 -6.77
C GLU A 162 -0.52 -13.01 -6.52
N ARG A 163 -0.09 -13.13 -5.25
CA ARG A 163 1.34 -13.32 -4.91
C ARG A 163 1.90 -14.62 -5.45
N GLU A 164 1.09 -15.67 -5.43
CA GLU A 164 1.41 -16.98 -6.02
C GLU A 164 1.20 -17.04 -7.54
N GLY A 165 0.75 -15.95 -8.16
CA GLY A 165 0.67 -15.79 -9.62
C GLY A 165 -0.71 -16.06 -10.22
N GLU A 166 -1.74 -16.24 -9.39
CA GLU A 166 -3.11 -16.39 -9.87
C GLU A 166 -3.67 -15.06 -10.40
N GLN A 167 -4.63 -15.14 -11.32
CA GLN A 167 -5.34 -13.98 -11.85
C GLN A 167 -6.52 -13.64 -10.96
N ILE A 168 -6.61 -12.38 -10.55
CA ILE A 168 -7.66 -11.86 -9.67
C ILE A 168 -8.38 -10.67 -10.31
N ASP A 169 -9.61 -10.41 -9.86
CA ASP A 169 -10.35 -9.21 -10.24
C ASP A 169 -9.82 -7.99 -9.45
N ARG A 170 -8.76 -7.36 -9.98
CA ARG A 170 -8.15 -6.14 -9.39
C ARG A 170 -9.14 -4.98 -9.28
N ALA A 171 -10.12 -4.89 -10.19
CA ALA A 171 -11.13 -3.84 -10.15
C ALA A 171 -12.11 -4.04 -8.99
N LEU A 172 -12.49 -5.30 -8.72
CA LEU A 172 -13.27 -5.65 -7.53
C LEU A 172 -12.53 -5.25 -6.24
N LEU A 173 -11.26 -5.65 -6.10
CA LEU A 173 -10.44 -5.29 -4.94
C LEU A 173 -10.36 -3.79 -4.74
N LYS A 174 -10.09 -3.04 -5.81
CA LYS A 174 -10.08 -1.58 -5.76
C LYS A 174 -11.40 -1.02 -5.25
N ASN A 175 -12.52 -1.48 -5.81
CA ASN A 175 -13.84 -1.00 -5.40
C ASN A 175 -14.16 -1.35 -3.94
N VAL A 176 -13.75 -2.52 -3.44
CA VAL A 176 -13.92 -2.90 -2.03
C VAL A 176 -13.08 -2.01 -1.12
N LEU A 177 -11.82 -1.78 -1.45
CA LEU A 177 -10.92 -0.95 -0.65
C LEU A 177 -11.32 0.52 -0.65
N ASP A 178 -11.86 1.02 -1.76
CA ASP A 178 -12.45 2.36 -1.81
C ASP A 178 -13.63 2.50 -0.81
N ILE A 179 -14.35 1.41 -0.48
CA ILE A 179 -15.40 1.43 0.56
C ILE A 179 -14.79 1.69 1.95
N PHE A 180 -13.66 1.07 2.29
CA PHE A 180 -12.97 1.30 3.57
C PHE A 180 -12.58 2.77 3.74
N VAL A 181 -12.18 3.42 2.65
CA VAL A 181 -11.83 4.85 2.63
C VAL A 181 -13.10 5.74 2.71
N GLU A 182 -14.11 5.47 1.87
CA GLU A 182 -15.32 6.29 1.81
C GLU A 182 -16.14 6.24 3.12
N ILE A 183 -16.18 5.09 3.80
CA ILE A 183 -16.91 4.91 5.06
C ILE A 183 -16.29 5.71 6.22
N GLY A 184 -15.00 6.02 6.15
CA GLY A 184 -14.31 6.84 7.15
C GLY A 184 -14.72 8.31 7.14
N LEU A 185 -15.60 8.75 6.22
CA LEU A 185 -16.12 10.13 6.12
C LEU A 185 -15.00 11.20 6.08
N GLY A 186 -13.92 10.90 5.38
CA GLY A 186 -12.74 11.76 5.26
C GLY A 186 -11.62 11.44 6.25
N ASN A 187 -11.82 10.47 7.15
CA ASN A 187 -10.77 9.88 7.98
C ASN A 187 -10.33 8.53 7.39
N MET A 188 -9.03 8.22 7.48
CA MET A 188 -8.45 6.95 7.02
C MET A 188 -8.52 5.83 8.07
N ASP A 189 -8.98 6.11 9.30
CA ASP A 189 -9.02 5.13 10.40
C ASP A 189 -9.64 3.78 10.04
N CYS A 190 -10.74 3.77 9.25
CA CYS A 190 -11.36 2.51 8.81
C CYS A 190 -10.43 1.74 7.86
N TYR A 191 -9.77 2.41 6.93
CA TYR A 191 -8.81 1.76 6.03
C TYR A 191 -7.55 1.30 6.79
N GLU A 192 -6.99 2.14 7.64
CA GLU A 192 -5.75 1.83 8.36
C GLU A 192 -5.96 0.71 9.38
N ASN A 193 -6.92 0.86 10.30
CA ASN A 193 -7.10 -0.06 11.42
C ASN A 193 -7.87 -1.33 11.05
N ASP A 194 -8.86 -1.26 10.14
CA ASP A 194 -9.67 -2.42 9.80
C ASP A 194 -9.11 -3.23 8.60
N PHE A 195 -8.10 -2.71 7.88
CA PHE A 195 -7.49 -3.38 6.73
C PHE A 195 -5.96 -3.29 6.68
N GLU A 196 -5.37 -2.09 6.60
CA GLU A 196 -3.94 -1.92 6.31
C GLU A 196 -3.05 -2.63 7.33
N ASP A 197 -3.35 -2.49 8.63
CA ASP A 197 -2.59 -3.15 9.69
C ASP A 197 -2.55 -4.68 9.53
N PHE A 198 -3.66 -5.27 9.10
CA PHE A 198 -3.76 -6.70 8.85
C PHE A 198 -3.03 -7.10 7.56
N LEU A 199 -3.12 -6.30 6.50
CA LEU A 199 -2.35 -6.50 5.28
C LEU A 199 -0.85 -6.46 5.57
N LEU A 200 -0.37 -5.47 6.33
CA LEU A 200 1.05 -5.33 6.66
C LEU A 200 1.55 -6.52 7.50
N LYS A 201 0.73 -7.00 8.44
CA LYS A 201 1.03 -8.20 9.23
C LYS A 201 1.11 -9.44 8.34
N ASP A 202 0.08 -9.69 7.55
CA ASP A 202 0.02 -10.82 6.62
C ASP A 202 1.21 -10.81 5.64
N THR A 203 1.53 -9.65 5.08
CA THR A 203 2.70 -9.44 4.20
C THR A 203 4.01 -9.81 4.90
N THR A 204 4.15 -9.43 6.17
CA THR A 204 5.32 -9.77 6.98
C THR A 204 5.43 -11.29 7.13
N ASP A 205 4.35 -11.95 7.52
CA ASP A 205 4.30 -13.41 7.71
C ASP A 205 4.60 -14.15 6.39
N TYR A 206 3.99 -13.72 5.29
CA TYR A 206 4.20 -14.29 3.95
C TYR A 206 5.68 -14.23 3.51
N TYR A 207 6.29 -13.04 3.55
CA TYR A 207 7.67 -12.88 3.10
C TYR A 207 8.69 -13.47 4.08
N SER A 208 8.38 -13.57 5.37
CA SER A 208 9.22 -14.27 6.34
C SER A 208 9.37 -15.75 5.97
N VAL A 209 8.27 -16.42 5.61
CA VAL A 209 8.29 -17.82 5.15
C VAL A 209 9.08 -17.98 3.84
N LYS A 210 8.85 -17.10 2.86
CA LYS A 210 9.59 -17.14 1.58
C LYS A 210 11.09 -16.92 1.79
N ALA A 211 11.48 -15.96 2.63
CA ALA A 211 12.87 -15.67 2.94
C ALA A 211 13.59 -16.86 3.59
N GLN A 212 12.92 -17.58 4.51
CA GLN A 212 13.48 -18.76 5.18
C GLN A 212 13.83 -19.90 4.21
N SER A 213 13.01 -20.12 3.19
CA SER A 213 13.31 -21.12 2.15
C SER A 213 14.41 -20.62 1.21
N TRP A 214 14.26 -19.41 0.67
CA TRP A 214 15.19 -18.89 -0.34
C TRP A 214 16.61 -18.67 0.18
N ILE A 215 16.79 -18.28 1.45
CA ILE A 215 18.14 -18.04 1.99
C ILE A 215 18.98 -19.33 2.03
N VAL A 216 18.34 -20.49 2.19
CA VAL A 216 19.00 -21.80 2.19
C VAL A 216 19.22 -22.27 0.75
N GLU A 217 18.18 -22.20 -0.07
CA GLU A 217 18.13 -22.83 -1.40
C GLU A 217 18.88 -22.05 -2.50
N ASP A 218 18.78 -20.71 -2.50
CA ASP A 218 19.21 -19.89 -3.63
C ASP A 218 20.64 -19.34 -3.48
N SER A 219 21.30 -19.02 -4.58
CA SER A 219 22.52 -18.20 -4.52
C SER A 219 22.20 -16.76 -4.10
N CYS A 220 23.19 -16.01 -3.59
CA CYS A 220 22.97 -14.60 -3.23
C CYS A 220 22.45 -13.74 -4.41
N PRO A 221 22.99 -13.84 -5.65
CA PRO A 221 22.41 -13.18 -6.82
C PRO A 221 20.95 -13.55 -7.10
N ASP A 222 20.62 -14.85 -7.12
CA ASP A 222 19.27 -15.32 -7.42
C ASP A 222 18.26 -14.84 -6.37
N TYR A 223 18.66 -14.88 -5.09
CA TYR A 223 17.89 -14.33 -3.98
C TYR A 223 17.61 -12.84 -4.18
N MET A 224 18.64 -12.05 -4.51
CA MET A 224 18.49 -10.60 -4.72
C MET A 224 17.59 -10.27 -5.90
N ILE A 225 17.61 -11.07 -6.98
CA ILE A 225 16.70 -10.92 -8.11
C ILE A 225 15.25 -11.16 -7.66
N LYS A 226 14.99 -12.25 -6.92
CA LYS A 226 13.66 -12.55 -6.36
C LYS A 226 13.19 -11.43 -5.43
N ALA A 227 14.05 -10.94 -4.53
CA ALA A 227 13.72 -9.87 -3.60
C ALA A 227 13.37 -8.56 -4.33
N GLU A 228 14.15 -8.20 -5.35
CA GLU A 228 13.88 -7.03 -6.21
C GLU A 228 12.54 -7.15 -6.94
N GLU A 229 12.25 -8.32 -7.50
CA GLU A 229 10.98 -8.59 -8.18
C GLU A 229 9.79 -8.53 -7.21
N CYS A 230 9.93 -9.05 -5.99
CA CYS A 230 8.90 -8.95 -4.96
C CYS A 230 8.59 -7.49 -4.61
N LEU A 231 9.62 -6.67 -4.37
CA LEU A 231 9.45 -5.24 -4.11
C LEU A 231 8.77 -4.51 -5.26
N LYS A 232 9.13 -4.84 -6.50
CA LYS A 232 8.50 -4.28 -7.70
C LYS A 232 7.01 -4.68 -7.77
N ARG A 233 6.69 -5.96 -7.57
CA ARG A 233 5.31 -6.46 -7.62
C ARG A 233 4.44 -5.81 -6.54
N GLU A 234 4.95 -5.65 -5.31
CA GLU A 234 4.19 -5.00 -4.23
C GLU A 234 3.94 -3.51 -4.52
N LYS A 235 4.92 -2.80 -5.08
CA LYS A 235 4.73 -1.42 -5.54
C LYS A 235 3.65 -1.34 -6.63
N GLU A 236 3.67 -2.27 -7.59
CA GLU A 236 2.64 -2.34 -8.63
C GLU A 236 1.26 -2.65 -8.04
N ARG A 237 1.14 -3.55 -7.06
CA ARG A 237 -0.13 -3.83 -6.35
C ARG A 237 -0.72 -2.58 -5.72
N VAL A 238 0.12 -1.77 -5.08
CA VAL A 238 -0.33 -0.49 -4.52
C VAL A 238 -0.90 0.41 -5.60
N GLY A 239 -0.20 0.53 -6.73
CA GLY A 239 -0.66 1.34 -7.87
C GLY A 239 -1.98 0.86 -8.50
N HIS A 240 -2.31 -0.44 -8.40
CA HIS A 240 -3.52 -0.99 -9.00
C HIS A 240 -4.76 -0.84 -8.11
N TYR A 241 -4.66 -1.13 -6.81
CA TYR A 241 -5.85 -1.22 -5.95
C TYR A 241 -5.70 -0.80 -4.48
N LEU A 242 -4.49 -0.64 -3.93
CA LEU A 242 -4.32 -0.16 -2.55
C LEU A 242 -4.29 1.37 -2.51
N HIS A 243 -4.44 1.93 -1.31
CA HIS A 243 -4.26 3.36 -1.12
C HIS A 243 -2.76 3.73 -1.17
N ILE A 244 -2.43 4.89 -1.77
CA ILE A 244 -1.03 5.33 -1.97
C ILE A 244 -0.23 5.44 -0.67
N ASN A 245 -0.91 5.79 0.44
CA ASN A 245 -0.27 5.89 1.76
C ASN A 245 0.28 4.55 2.27
N SER A 246 -0.20 3.42 1.72
CA SER A 246 0.29 2.08 2.07
C SER A 246 1.64 1.76 1.44
N GLU A 247 2.03 2.40 0.33
CA GLU A 247 3.29 2.11 -0.38
C GLU A 247 4.53 2.13 0.53
N PRO A 248 4.83 3.22 1.27
CA PRO A 248 6.03 3.26 2.09
C PRO A 248 6.03 2.19 3.18
N LYS A 249 4.90 2.01 3.88
CA LYS A 249 4.76 1.04 4.97
C LYS A 249 4.91 -0.40 4.47
N LEU A 250 4.28 -0.72 3.33
CA LEU A 250 4.31 -2.05 2.73
C LEU A 250 5.71 -2.40 2.24
N LEU A 251 6.35 -1.49 1.49
CA LEU A 251 7.70 -1.72 0.98
C LEU A 251 8.72 -1.87 2.12
N GLU A 252 8.59 -1.09 3.19
CA GLU A 252 9.45 -1.24 4.37
C GLU A 252 9.32 -2.63 5.01
N LYS A 253 8.10 -3.17 5.15
CA LYS A 253 7.89 -4.53 5.68
C LYS A 253 8.58 -5.58 4.81
N VAL A 254 8.39 -5.51 3.51
CA VAL A 254 8.99 -6.48 2.56
C VAL A 254 10.51 -6.37 2.55
N GLN A 255 11.06 -5.15 2.59
CA GLN A 255 12.50 -4.93 2.70
C GLN A 255 13.08 -5.47 4.00
N ASN A 256 12.39 -5.29 5.11
CA ASN A 256 12.86 -5.81 6.39
C ASN A 256 12.90 -7.34 6.40
N GLU A 257 11.80 -8.00 5.99
CA GLU A 257 11.72 -9.47 6.01
C GLU A 257 12.65 -10.13 4.99
N LEU A 258 12.76 -9.59 3.77
CA LEU A 258 13.59 -10.19 2.72
C LEU A 258 15.08 -9.81 2.83
N LEU A 259 15.41 -8.61 3.33
CA LEU A 259 16.80 -8.11 3.24
C LEU A 259 17.40 -7.82 4.60
N ALA A 260 16.74 -7.01 5.44
CA ALA A 260 17.35 -6.58 6.71
C ALA A 260 17.57 -7.76 7.67
N SER A 261 16.57 -8.64 7.81
CA SER A 261 16.64 -9.82 8.69
C SER A 261 17.71 -10.84 8.27
N TYR A 262 18.02 -10.91 6.97
CA TYR A 262 18.97 -11.89 6.40
C TYR A 262 20.27 -11.26 5.90
N ALA A 263 20.50 -9.97 6.18
CA ALA A 263 21.61 -9.19 5.63
C ALA A 263 22.96 -9.90 5.80
N THR A 264 23.31 -10.28 7.03
CA THR A 264 24.58 -10.94 7.33
C THR A 264 24.71 -12.28 6.60
N GLN A 265 23.67 -13.13 6.67
CA GLN A 265 23.68 -14.46 6.04
C GLN A 265 23.81 -14.38 4.52
N LEU A 266 23.13 -13.41 3.91
CA LEU A 266 23.15 -13.21 2.46
C LEU A 266 24.51 -12.69 1.99
N LEU A 267 25.06 -11.70 2.69
CA LEU A 267 26.33 -11.07 2.33
C LEU A 267 27.54 -11.98 2.56
N GLU A 268 27.53 -12.79 3.63
CA GLU A 268 28.65 -13.66 4.03
C GLU A 268 28.59 -15.07 3.43
N LYS A 269 27.64 -15.34 2.52
CA LYS A 269 27.47 -16.65 1.91
C LYS A 269 28.75 -17.11 1.17
N GLU A 270 29.30 -18.27 1.55
CA GLU A 270 30.67 -18.69 1.26
C GLU A 270 31.07 -18.64 -0.23
N HIS A 271 30.15 -18.96 -1.14
CA HIS A 271 30.44 -19.06 -2.58
C HIS A 271 29.65 -18.09 -3.47
N SER A 272 28.77 -17.27 -2.90
CA SER A 272 27.94 -16.35 -3.69
C SER A 272 27.76 -14.97 -3.05
N GLY A 273 28.17 -14.78 -1.80
CA GLY A 273 28.07 -13.52 -1.08
C GLY A 273 29.01 -12.44 -1.63
N CYS A 274 29.06 -11.30 -0.95
CA CYS A 274 29.73 -10.09 -1.41
C CYS A 274 31.20 -10.32 -1.82
N PHE A 275 31.96 -11.12 -1.06
CA PHE A 275 33.34 -11.45 -1.43
C PHE A 275 33.46 -12.25 -2.72
N ALA A 276 32.55 -13.20 -2.97
CA ALA A 276 32.55 -13.99 -4.19
C ALA A 276 32.20 -13.10 -5.40
N LEU A 277 31.22 -12.20 -5.25
CA LEU A 277 30.85 -11.27 -6.32
C LEU A 277 31.98 -10.29 -6.69
N LEU A 278 32.72 -9.81 -5.70
CA LEU A 278 33.89 -8.96 -5.93
C LEU A 278 35.03 -9.72 -6.61
N ARG A 279 35.31 -10.96 -6.17
CA ARG A 279 36.35 -11.82 -6.75
C ARG A 279 36.04 -12.20 -8.20
N ASP A 280 34.79 -12.51 -8.50
CA ASP A 280 34.36 -13.04 -9.79
C ASP A 280 33.86 -11.95 -10.76
N ASP A 281 34.15 -10.68 -10.43
CA ASP A 281 33.81 -9.49 -11.22
C ASP A 281 32.32 -9.37 -11.62
N LYS A 282 31.42 -9.71 -10.70
CA LYS A 282 29.95 -9.68 -10.90
C LYS A 282 29.37 -8.28 -10.70
N VAL A 283 29.73 -7.36 -11.59
CA VAL A 283 29.36 -5.92 -11.56
C VAL A 283 27.85 -5.68 -11.39
N GLU A 284 27.02 -6.33 -12.20
CA GLU A 284 25.55 -6.15 -12.15
C GLU A 284 24.94 -6.62 -10.82
N ASP A 285 25.45 -7.72 -10.26
CA ASP A 285 24.96 -8.26 -8.99
C ASP A 285 25.38 -7.38 -7.81
N LEU A 286 26.57 -6.79 -7.87
CA LEU A 286 27.03 -5.79 -6.89
C LEU A 286 26.22 -4.49 -6.97
N SER A 287 25.89 -4.02 -8.17
CA SER A 287 25.01 -2.87 -8.38
C SER A 287 23.61 -3.12 -7.81
N ARG A 288 23.06 -4.33 -8.02
CA ARG A 288 21.78 -4.75 -7.43
C ARG A 288 21.87 -4.80 -5.90
N MET A 289 22.94 -5.37 -5.36
CA MET A 289 23.19 -5.41 -3.92
C MET A 289 23.18 -3.99 -3.33
N TYR A 290 23.87 -3.05 -3.97
CA TYR A 290 23.83 -1.65 -3.57
C TYR A 290 22.43 -1.03 -3.63
N ARG A 291 21.70 -1.21 -4.74
CA ARG A 291 20.34 -0.67 -4.91
C ARG A 291 19.35 -1.19 -3.86
N LEU A 292 19.48 -2.45 -3.45
CA LEU A 292 18.64 -3.07 -2.44
C LEU A 292 18.98 -2.59 -1.04
N PHE A 293 20.26 -2.62 -0.65
CA PHE A 293 20.70 -2.30 0.71
C PHE A 293 20.83 -0.79 0.99
N SER A 294 20.93 0.05 -0.03
CA SER A 294 20.93 1.52 0.12
C SER A 294 19.62 2.08 0.68
N LYS A 295 18.52 1.34 0.48
CA LYS A 295 17.19 1.71 1.00
C LYS A 295 16.98 1.29 2.45
N ILE A 296 17.89 0.50 3.02
CA ILE A 296 17.81 -0.01 4.39
C ILE A 296 18.67 0.86 5.29
N THR A 297 18.12 1.25 6.43
CA THR A 297 18.85 2.00 7.45
C THR A 297 20.11 1.25 7.86
N ARG A 298 21.28 1.84 7.61
CA ARG A 298 22.61 1.24 7.86
C ARG A 298 22.91 -0.05 7.06
N GLY A 299 22.13 -0.35 6.03
CA GLY A 299 22.31 -1.56 5.20
C GLY A 299 23.62 -1.57 4.39
N LEU A 300 24.21 -0.41 4.10
CA LEU A 300 25.47 -0.30 3.34
C LEU A 300 26.73 -0.47 4.21
N GLU A 301 26.64 -0.36 5.53
CA GLU A 301 27.83 -0.46 6.41
C GLU A 301 28.52 -1.84 6.30
N PRO A 302 27.80 -2.98 6.34
CA PRO A 302 28.42 -4.29 6.17
C PRO A 302 29.08 -4.44 4.79
N ILE A 303 28.39 -4.01 3.73
CA ILE A 303 28.91 -4.10 2.36
C ILE A 303 30.18 -3.26 2.20
N SER A 304 30.20 -2.04 2.75
CA SER A 304 31.37 -1.17 2.73
C SER A 304 32.57 -1.79 3.48
N ASN A 305 32.32 -2.47 4.59
CA ASN A 305 33.37 -3.14 5.37
C ASN A 305 33.94 -4.35 4.63
N MET A 306 33.08 -5.16 4.00
CA MET A 306 33.50 -6.29 3.16
C MET A 306 34.30 -5.81 1.95
N PHE A 307 33.82 -4.76 1.27
CA PHE A 307 34.54 -4.13 0.16
C PHE A 307 35.93 -3.65 0.58
N LYS A 308 36.03 -2.92 1.70
CA LYS A 308 37.32 -2.48 2.26
C LYS A 308 38.26 -3.64 2.53
N THR A 309 37.74 -4.70 3.13
CA THR A 309 38.52 -5.90 3.47
C THR A 309 39.04 -6.60 2.22
N HIS A 310 38.19 -6.75 1.20
CA HIS A 310 38.55 -7.36 -0.07
C HIS A 310 39.68 -6.60 -0.78
N VAL A 311 39.51 -5.28 -0.95
CA VAL A 311 40.52 -4.39 -1.53
C VAL A 311 41.85 -4.45 -0.77
N THR A 312 41.79 -4.45 0.57
CA THR A 312 42.99 -4.53 1.42
C THR A 312 43.71 -5.86 1.23
N ASN A 313 42.97 -6.97 1.12
CA ASN A 313 43.54 -8.30 0.91
C ASN A 313 44.21 -8.42 -0.46
N GLU A 314 43.58 -7.91 -1.53
CA GLU A 314 44.20 -7.88 -2.86
C GLU A 314 45.44 -7.00 -2.90
N GLY A 315 45.39 -5.81 -2.30
CA GLY A 315 46.56 -4.93 -2.18
C GLY A 315 47.70 -5.61 -1.40
N THR A 316 47.40 -6.27 -0.29
CA THR A 316 48.41 -6.99 0.52
C THR A 316 48.99 -8.19 -0.24
N ALA A 317 48.20 -8.88 -1.05
CA ALA A 317 48.68 -9.98 -1.89
C ALA A 317 49.66 -9.49 -2.96
N LEU A 318 49.41 -8.33 -3.57
CA LEU A 318 50.35 -7.70 -4.49
C LEU A 318 51.67 -7.31 -3.82
N VAL A 319 51.61 -6.75 -2.60
CA VAL A 319 52.80 -6.40 -1.82
C VAL A 319 53.64 -7.65 -1.52
N LYS A 320 53.02 -8.73 -1.02
CA LYS A 320 53.71 -10.00 -0.77
C LYS A 320 54.31 -10.59 -2.04
N GLN A 321 53.59 -10.55 -3.16
CA GLN A 321 54.12 -11.03 -4.44
C GLN A 321 55.37 -10.24 -4.87
N ALA A 322 55.40 -8.93 -4.60
CA ALA A 322 56.57 -8.09 -4.87
C ALA A 322 57.75 -8.42 -3.92
N GLU A 323 57.48 -8.58 -2.62
CA GLU A 323 58.48 -8.96 -1.60
C GLU A 323 59.11 -10.34 -1.90
N ASP A 324 58.30 -11.34 -2.21
CA ASP A 324 58.77 -12.70 -2.55
C ASP A 324 59.58 -12.69 -3.86
N SER A 325 59.21 -11.85 -4.82
CA SER A 325 59.94 -11.68 -6.08
C SER A 325 61.28 -10.96 -5.91
N ALA A 326 61.40 -10.12 -4.88
CA ALA A 326 62.64 -9.44 -4.51
C ALA A 326 63.58 -10.36 -3.70
N ASN A 327 63.04 -11.16 -2.77
CA ASN A 327 63.82 -12.05 -1.91
C ASN A 327 64.35 -13.32 -2.60
N ASN A 328 63.65 -13.83 -3.63
CA ASN A 328 64.04 -15.06 -4.32
C ASN A 328 65.14 -14.90 -5.39
N LYS A 329 65.68 -13.69 -5.62
CA LYS A 329 66.71 -13.44 -6.64
C LYS A 329 68.06 -13.02 -6.04
N LYS A 330 69.12 -13.71 -6.46
CA LYS A 330 70.53 -13.32 -6.28
C LYS A 330 70.77 -11.95 -6.94
N PRO A 331 71.82 -11.18 -6.51
CA PRO A 331 72.01 -9.80 -6.92
C PRO A 331 72.35 -9.72 -8.41
N GLU A 332 71.33 -9.60 -9.26
CA GLU A 332 71.47 -9.27 -10.68
C GLU A 332 71.06 -7.81 -10.93
N LYS A 333 71.64 -7.25 -12.00
CA LYS A 333 71.73 -5.83 -12.40
C LYS A 333 70.55 -4.92 -11.98
N LYS A 334 70.90 -3.68 -11.57
CA LYS A 334 69.98 -2.56 -11.25
C LYS A 334 68.80 -2.37 -12.23
N GLU A 335 68.98 -2.67 -13.52
CA GLU A 335 67.93 -2.57 -14.54
C GLU A 335 66.76 -3.56 -14.32
N MET A 336 67.04 -4.75 -13.78
CA MET A 336 66.03 -5.79 -13.56
C MET A 336 65.17 -5.51 -12.32
N VAL A 337 65.77 -4.86 -11.30
CA VAL A 337 65.07 -4.39 -10.09
C VAL A 337 64.10 -3.26 -10.44
N GLY A 338 64.55 -2.27 -11.23
CA GLY A 338 63.68 -1.18 -11.70
C GLY A 338 62.51 -1.65 -12.56
N MET A 339 62.68 -2.72 -13.36
CA MET A 339 61.58 -3.29 -14.14
C MET A 339 60.53 -4.00 -13.26
N GLN A 340 60.93 -4.62 -12.15
CA GLN A 340 60.00 -5.24 -11.21
C GLN A 340 59.23 -4.20 -10.38
N GLU A 341 59.88 -3.11 -9.98
CA GLU A 341 59.22 -1.97 -9.33
C GLU A 341 58.17 -1.32 -10.24
N GLN A 342 58.47 -1.12 -11.53
CA GLN A 342 57.51 -0.60 -12.50
C GLN A 342 56.31 -1.52 -12.70
N VAL A 343 56.52 -2.85 -12.75
CA VAL A 343 55.43 -3.82 -12.85
C VAL A 343 54.54 -3.80 -11.60
N PHE A 344 55.12 -3.63 -10.42
CA PHE A 344 54.37 -3.51 -9.17
C PHE A 344 53.54 -2.23 -9.11
N VAL A 345 54.13 -1.07 -9.45
CA VAL A 345 53.42 0.21 -9.52
C VAL A 345 52.27 0.15 -10.53
N TRP A 346 52.50 -0.45 -11.70
CA TRP A 346 51.46 -0.60 -12.72
C TRP A 346 50.28 -1.44 -12.21
N LYS A 347 50.55 -2.59 -11.57
CA LYS A 347 49.50 -3.43 -10.95
C LYS A 347 48.71 -2.71 -9.86
N ILE A 348 49.35 -1.83 -9.07
CA ILE A 348 48.63 -1.01 -8.07
C ILE A 348 47.73 0.04 -8.74
N ILE A 349 48.19 0.66 -9.83
CA ILE A 349 47.37 1.61 -10.60
C ILE A 349 46.16 0.90 -11.21
N GLU A 350 46.35 -0.28 -11.81
CA GLU A 350 45.24 -1.08 -12.34
C GLU A 350 44.23 -1.46 -11.24
N LEU A 351 44.73 -1.87 -10.07
CA LEU A 351 43.88 -2.19 -8.92
C LEU A 351 43.06 -0.97 -8.46
N HIS A 352 43.71 0.19 -8.38
CA HIS A 352 43.04 1.45 -8.04
C HIS A 352 41.96 1.79 -9.05
N ASP A 353 42.30 1.76 -10.35
CA ASP A 353 41.38 2.14 -11.42
C ASP A 353 40.18 1.18 -11.51
N LYS A 354 40.43 -0.13 -11.32
CA LYS A 354 39.37 -1.14 -11.18
C LYS A 354 38.40 -0.75 -10.06
N TYR A 355 38.89 -0.48 -8.85
CA TYR A 355 37.99 -0.19 -7.73
C TYR A 355 37.35 1.20 -7.79
N VAL A 356 37.98 2.18 -8.43
CA VAL A 356 37.35 3.47 -8.73
C VAL A 356 36.18 3.30 -9.70
N ALA A 357 36.34 2.44 -10.72
CA ALA A 357 35.23 2.09 -11.61
C ALA A 357 34.09 1.43 -10.83
N TYR A 358 34.37 0.47 -9.94
CA TYR A 358 33.34 -0.15 -9.08
C TYR A 358 32.60 0.88 -8.21
N VAL A 359 33.31 1.83 -7.60
CA VAL A 359 32.67 2.87 -6.79
C VAL A 359 31.75 3.75 -7.62
N THR A 360 32.16 4.06 -8.84
CA THR A 360 31.39 4.93 -9.74
C THR A 360 30.19 4.19 -10.32
N ASP A 361 30.40 2.99 -10.86
CA ASP A 361 29.45 2.26 -11.70
C ASP A 361 28.52 1.37 -10.86
N CYS A 362 29.04 0.68 -9.84
CA CYS A 362 28.24 -0.21 -8.98
C CYS A 362 27.62 0.54 -7.78
N PHE A 363 28.41 1.42 -7.15
CA PHE A 363 28.05 2.05 -5.87
C PHE A 363 27.61 3.52 -6.01
N GLN A 364 27.41 4.00 -7.24
CA GLN A 364 26.88 5.34 -7.57
C GLN A 364 27.62 6.49 -6.88
N GLY A 365 28.94 6.34 -6.67
CA GLY A 365 29.76 7.36 -6.00
C GLY A 365 29.47 7.52 -4.50
N HIS A 366 28.92 6.51 -3.84
CA HIS A 366 28.55 6.62 -2.43
C HIS A 366 29.78 6.79 -1.52
N THR A 367 29.69 7.74 -0.59
CA THR A 367 30.84 8.22 0.21
C THR A 367 31.51 7.15 1.07
N LEU A 368 30.75 6.15 1.52
CA LEU A 368 31.30 5.01 2.28
C LEU A 368 32.36 4.22 1.49
N PHE A 369 32.15 4.06 0.18
CA PHE A 369 33.04 3.27 -0.67
C PHE A 369 34.22 4.10 -1.19
N HIS A 370 34.04 5.41 -1.41
CA HIS A 370 35.14 6.30 -1.83
C HIS A 370 36.31 6.30 -0.86
N LYS A 371 36.06 6.27 0.46
CA LYS A 371 37.13 6.26 1.48
C LYS A 371 38.11 5.11 1.30
N VAL A 372 37.68 4.01 0.69
CA VAL A 372 38.53 2.84 0.41
C VAL A 372 39.50 3.12 -0.74
N CYS A 373 39.05 3.76 -1.81
CA CYS A 373 39.93 4.13 -2.94
C CYS A 373 41.02 5.13 -2.54
N TRP A 374 40.71 6.06 -1.63
CA TRP A 374 41.70 6.99 -1.07
C TRP A 374 42.85 6.29 -0.36
N LEU A 375 42.58 5.16 0.32
CA LEU A 375 43.63 4.37 0.98
C LEU A 375 44.58 3.75 -0.05
N ILE A 376 44.06 3.20 -1.16
CA ILE A 376 44.90 2.65 -2.25
C ILE A 376 45.79 3.75 -2.85
N ARG A 377 45.22 4.94 -3.09
CA ARG A 377 45.96 6.09 -3.63
C ARG A 377 47.07 6.56 -2.70
N LEU A 378 46.86 6.51 -1.38
CA LEU A 378 47.89 6.85 -0.41
C LEU A 378 49.08 5.88 -0.50
N PHE A 379 48.80 4.58 -0.64
CA PHE A 379 49.83 3.54 -0.84
C PHE A 379 50.61 3.74 -2.14
N SER A 380 49.94 4.06 -3.27
CA SER A 380 50.65 4.31 -4.53
C SER A 380 51.56 5.54 -4.45
N THR A 381 51.10 6.63 -3.82
CA THR A 381 51.94 7.84 -3.64
C THR A 381 53.14 7.62 -2.71
N LEU A 382 53.00 6.79 -1.67
CA LEU A 382 54.09 6.47 -0.75
C LEU A 382 55.17 5.57 -1.36
N LEU A 383 54.81 4.72 -2.34
CA LEU A 383 55.75 3.84 -3.05
C LEU A 383 56.41 4.52 -4.27
N SER A 384 55.85 5.64 -4.74
CA SER A 384 56.36 6.42 -5.88
C SER A 384 57.35 7.53 -5.48
N SER A 385 57.52 7.76 -4.17
CA SER A 385 58.39 8.80 -3.58
C SER A 385 59.61 8.15 -2.96
#